data_AF-A0A1Q2CA27-F1
#
_entry.id   AF-A0A1Q2CA27-F1
#
_cell.length_a   1.000
_cell.length_b   1.000
_cell.length_c   1.000
_cell.angle_alpha   90.00
_cell.angle_beta   90.00
_cell.angle_gamma   90.00
#
_symmetry.space_group_name_H-M   'P 1'
#
loop_
_entity.id
_entity.type
_entity.pdbx_description
1 polymer ?
#
loop_
_entity_poly.entity_id
_entity_poly.type
_entity_poly.pdbx_seq_one_letter_code
_entity_poly.pdbx_strand_id
1 'polypeptide(L)'
;MIESNKRVVKRSRTKGEDKICKIQIFKDTANNVISDATEFDKAILESNEVYINKLYEADNAEYEILKINMEKAESEEERTAIRKRISEMQKKRYAKDTENKHFYEKQQESHRNNSLKILGSLAVVSGLVYRFRKPFAEAGKKLISKR
;
A
#
# COMPACT_ATOMS: atom_id res chain seq x y z
N MET A 1 4.53 -18.34 65.18
CA MET A 1 4.21 -17.58 63.95
C MET A 1 4.46 -18.52 62.78
N ILE A 2 3.44 -18.88 62.01
CA ILE A 2 3.60 -19.68 60.79
C ILE A 2 3.35 -18.72 59.62
N GLU A 3 4.42 -18.25 58.99
CA GLU A 3 4.34 -17.45 57.77
C GLU A 3 3.80 -18.32 56.63
N SER A 4 2.53 -18.10 56.28
CA SER A 4 1.91 -18.68 55.09
C SER A 4 2.53 -18.05 53.85
N ASN A 5 3.46 -18.77 53.23
CA ASN A 5 4.11 -18.40 51.97
C ASN A 5 3.07 -18.42 50.83
N LYS A 6 2.36 -17.31 50.61
CA LYS A 6 1.42 -17.14 49.49
C LYS A 6 2.21 -17.10 48.19
N ARG A 7 2.38 -18.25 47.54
CA ARG A 7 2.80 -18.31 46.12
C ARG A 7 1.75 -17.57 45.28
N VAL A 8 2.12 -16.41 44.76
CA VAL A 8 1.34 -15.71 43.73
C VAL A 8 1.38 -16.57 42.46
N VAL A 9 0.37 -17.43 42.30
CA VAL A 9 0.14 -18.16 41.05
C VAL A 9 -0.29 -17.13 40.01
N LYS A 10 0.63 -16.72 39.13
CA LYS A 10 0.28 -15.97 37.91
C LYS A 10 -0.79 -16.78 37.18
N ARG A 11 -2.03 -16.26 37.13
CA ARG A 11 -3.14 -16.86 36.39
C ARG A 11 -2.70 -16.97 34.92
N SER A 12 -2.43 -18.19 34.46
CA SER A 12 -2.22 -18.47 33.05
C SER A 12 -3.53 -18.18 32.32
N ARG A 13 -3.47 -17.44 31.20
CA ARG A 13 -4.64 -17.19 30.34
C ARG A 13 -5.37 -18.50 30.05
N THR A 14 -6.69 -18.46 30.19
CA THR A 14 -7.54 -19.61 29.88
C THR A 14 -7.61 -19.80 28.37
N LYS A 15 -7.82 -21.05 27.91
CA LYS A 15 -7.91 -21.39 26.47
C LYS A 15 -8.96 -20.57 25.69
N GLY A 16 -9.91 -19.91 26.37
CA GLY A 16 -10.88 -18.99 25.78
C GLY A 16 -10.28 -17.61 25.48
N GLU A 17 -9.53 -17.05 26.42
CA GLU A 17 -8.85 -15.75 26.29
C GLU A 17 -7.78 -15.77 25.20
N ASP A 18 -7.02 -16.86 25.08
CA ASP A 18 -6.02 -17.03 24.01
C ASP A 18 -6.65 -17.08 22.60
N LYS A 19 -7.90 -17.56 22.48
CA LYS A 19 -8.61 -17.60 21.19
C LYS A 19 -9.14 -16.25 20.78
N ILE A 20 -9.69 -15.49 21.73
CA ILE A 20 -10.12 -14.10 21.50
C ILE A 20 -8.92 -13.24 21.12
N CYS A 21 -7.80 -13.41 21.83
CA CYS A 21 -6.54 -12.73 21.52
C CYS A 21 -6.04 -13.05 20.09
N LYS A 22 -6.08 -14.32 19.66
CA LYS A 22 -5.71 -14.70 18.29
C LYS A 22 -6.63 -14.09 17.23
N ILE A 23 -7.96 -14.14 17.42
CA ILE A 23 -8.92 -13.55 16.48
C ILE A 23 -8.71 -12.04 16.36
N GLN A 24 -8.47 -11.36 17.48
CA GLN A 24 -8.17 -9.94 17.50
C GLN A 24 -6.90 -9.62 16.69
N ILE A 25 -5.82 -10.36 16.91
CA ILE A 25 -4.57 -10.21 16.14
C ILE A 25 -4.82 -10.41 14.64
N PHE A 26 -5.59 -11.41 14.23
CA PHE A 26 -5.91 -11.61 12.82
C PHE A 26 -6.69 -10.42 12.22
N LYS A 27 -7.69 -9.91 12.96
CA LYS A 27 -8.48 -8.76 12.53
C LYS A 27 -7.62 -7.51 12.43
N ASP A 28 -6.76 -7.26 13.41
CA ASP A 28 -5.86 -6.11 13.44
C ASP A 28 -4.85 -6.18 12.29
N THR A 29 -4.27 -7.36 12.01
CA THR A 29 -3.38 -7.56 10.86
C THR A 29 -4.10 -7.31 9.53
N ALA A 30 -5.33 -7.78 9.35
CA ALA A 30 -6.10 -7.52 8.14
C ALA A 30 -6.40 -6.03 7.95
N ASN A 31 -6.83 -5.35 9.02
CA ASN A 31 -7.10 -3.92 9.00
C ASN A 31 -5.83 -3.10 8.69
N ASN A 32 -4.69 -3.50 9.28
CA ASN A 32 -3.41 -2.85 9.03
C ASN A 32 -2.98 -2.99 7.57
N VAL A 33 -3.13 -4.17 6.96
CA VAL A 33 -2.80 -4.37 5.53
C VAL A 33 -3.70 -3.53 4.62
N ILE A 34 -4.98 -3.37 4.97
CA ILE A 34 -5.90 -2.52 4.22
C ILE A 34 -5.51 -1.04 4.37
N SER A 35 -5.21 -0.59 5.59
CA SER A 35 -4.77 0.79 5.86
C SER A 35 -3.47 1.10 5.12
N ASP A 36 -2.49 0.20 5.20
CA ASP A 36 -1.19 0.30 4.51
C ASP A 36 -1.37 0.40 3.00
N ALA A 37 -2.27 -0.41 2.41
CA ALA A 37 -2.62 -0.28 0.98
C ALA A 37 -3.23 1.07 0.63
N THR A 38 -4.09 1.63 1.47
CA THR A 38 -4.66 2.97 1.23
C THR A 38 -3.65 4.09 1.38
N GLU A 39 -2.76 4.00 2.37
CA GLU A 39 -1.68 4.98 2.59
C GLU A 39 -0.65 4.92 1.45
N PHE A 40 -0.32 3.73 0.97
CA PHE A 40 0.56 3.53 -0.18
C PHE A 40 -0.02 4.14 -1.46
N ASP A 41 -1.30 3.86 -1.76
CA ASP A 41 -1.97 4.45 -2.93
C ASP A 41 -2.01 5.98 -2.85
N LYS A 42 -2.25 6.54 -1.65
CA LYS A 42 -2.20 7.99 -1.42
C LYS A 42 -0.80 8.57 -1.66
N ALA A 43 0.23 7.92 -1.13
CA ALA A 43 1.62 8.37 -1.31
C ALA A 43 2.06 8.33 -2.79
N ILE A 44 1.59 7.35 -3.56
CA ILE A 44 1.81 7.30 -5.01
C ILE A 44 1.20 8.52 -5.70
N LEU A 45 -0.05 8.86 -5.37
CA LEU A 45 -0.74 10.01 -5.97
C LEU A 45 -0.02 11.33 -5.64
N GLU A 46 0.33 11.55 -4.38
CA GLU A 46 1.07 12.75 -3.94
C GLU A 46 2.45 12.85 -4.61
N SER A 47 3.19 11.73 -4.67
CA SER A 47 4.49 11.68 -5.34
C SER A 47 4.38 11.99 -6.84
N ASN A 48 3.33 11.49 -7.48
CA ASN A 48 3.06 11.78 -8.89
C ASN A 48 2.75 13.27 -9.10
N GLU A 49 1.87 13.86 -8.28
CA GLU A 49 1.53 15.28 -8.36
C GLU A 49 2.77 16.17 -8.19
N VAL A 50 3.62 15.88 -7.19
CA VAL A 50 4.88 16.60 -6.96
C VAL A 50 5.82 16.46 -8.16
N TYR A 51 5.93 15.27 -8.74
CA TYR A 51 6.78 15.05 -9.91
C TYR A 51 6.31 15.85 -11.13
N ILE A 52 5.00 15.82 -11.42
CA ILE A 52 4.40 16.54 -12.54
C ILE A 52 4.59 18.05 -12.38
N ASN A 53 4.39 18.58 -11.18
CA ASN A 53 4.64 20.00 -10.89
C ASN A 53 6.10 20.39 -11.15
N LYS A 54 7.07 19.56 -10.74
CA LYS A 54 8.50 19.81 -11.03
C LYS A 54 8.81 19.80 -12.53
N LEU A 55 8.17 18.94 -13.31
CA LEU A 55 8.31 18.95 -14.78
C LEU A 55 7.76 20.25 -15.39
N TYR A 56 6.63 20.74 -14.88
CA TYR A 56 6.08 22.02 -15.30
C TYR A 56 7.00 23.19 -14.96
N GLU A 57 7.51 23.23 -13.72
CA GLU A 57 8.45 24.27 -13.27
C GLU A 57 9.75 24.30 -14.07
N ALA A 58 10.34 23.12 -14.32
CA ALA A 58 11.62 23.01 -15.05
C ALA A 58 11.55 23.59 -16.46
N ASP A 59 10.42 23.38 -17.13
CA ASP A 59 10.22 23.83 -18.49
C ASP A 59 9.60 25.24 -18.57
N ASN A 60 9.08 25.79 -17.45
CA ASN A 60 8.38 27.07 -17.42
C ASN A 60 9.25 28.21 -17.98
N ALA A 61 10.52 28.25 -17.58
CA ALA A 61 11.47 29.25 -18.07
C ALA A 61 11.67 29.18 -19.60
N GLU A 62 11.77 27.96 -20.16
CA GLU A 62 11.91 27.78 -21.62
C GLU A 62 10.62 28.18 -22.35
N TYR A 63 9.44 27.90 -21.79
CA TYR A 63 8.16 28.34 -22.34
C TYR A 63 8.03 29.87 -22.38
N GLU A 64 8.38 30.56 -21.29
CA GLU A 64 8.34 32.02 -21.23
C GLU A 64 9.29 32.65 -22.25
N ILE A 65 10.51 32.11 -22.39
CA ILE A 65 11.46 32.56 -23.41
C ILE A 65 10.90 32.34 -24.82
N LEU A 66 10.35 31.16 -25.11
CA LEU A 66 9.78 30.84 -26.42
C LEU A 66 8.57 31.72 -26.76
N LYS A 67 7.76 32.09 -25.75
CA LYS A 67 6.64 33.01 -25.91
C LYS A 67 7.11 34.42 -26.26
N ILE A 68 8.09 34.95 -25.52
CA ILE A 68 8.71 36.24 -25.81
C ILE A 68 9.35 36.25 -27.21
N ASN A 69 10.01 35.15 -27.60
CA ASN A 69 10.59 35.02 -28.93
C ASN A 69 9.52 34.95 -30.03
N MET A 70 8.36 34.34 -29.76
CA MET A 70 7.24 34.34 -30.71
C MET A 70 6.67 35.73 -30.93
N GLU A 71 6.57 36.55 -29.88
CA GLU A 71 6.11 37.94 -29.94
C GLU A 71 7.09 38.84 -30.71
N LYS A 72 8.38 38.54 -30.62
CA LYS A 72 9.46 39.28 -31.32
C LYS A 72 9.79 38.74 -32.71
N ALA A 73 9.22 37.60 -33.11
CA ALA A 73 9.55 36.97 -34.38
C ALA A 73 9.05 37.80 -35.56
N GLU A 74 9.99 38.19 -36.43
CA GLU A 74 9.75 39.06 -37.59
C GLU A 74 9.42 38.26 -38.86
N SER A 75 9.76 36.97 -38.89
CA SER A 75 9.47 36.06 -40.00
C SER A 75 8.56 34.89 -39.62
N GLU A 76 7.80 34.37 -40.58
CA GLU A 76 6.98 33.18 -40.36
C GLU A 76 7.85 31.92 -40.19
N GLU A 77 9.06 31.91 -40.74
CA GLU A 77 10.03 30.83 -40.58
C GLU A 77 10.48 30.70 -39.13
N GLU A 78 10.81 31.83 -38.47
CA GLU A 78 11.12 31.87 -37.03
C GLU A 78 9.94 31.40 -36.18
N ARG A 79 8.72 31.88 -36.48
CA ARG A 79 7.51 31.44 -35.78
C ARG A 79 7.27 29.94 -35.91
N THR A 80 7.51 29.39 -37.09
CA THR A 80 7.36 27.95 -37.36
C THR A 80 8.40 27.13 -36.59
N ALA A 81 9.64 27.59 -36.52
CA ALA A 81 10.69 26.96 -35.73
C ALA A 81 10.36 26.97 -34.22
N ILE A 82 9.84 28.09 -33.70
CA ILE A 82 9.41 28.21 -32.30
C ILE A 82 8.22 27.28 -32.01
N ARG A 83 7.20 27.24 -32.88
CA ARG A 83 6.06 26.29 -32.74
C ARG A 83 6.51 24.84 -32.74
N LYS A 84 7.48 24.49 -33.60
CA LYS A 84 8.08 23.15 -33.64
C LYS A 84 8.79 22.83 -32.33
N ARG A 85 9.57 23.77 -31.78
CA ARG A 85 10.26 23.58 -30.50
C ARG A 85 9.28 23.35 -29.35
N ILE A 86 8.20 24.15 -29.27
CA ILE A 86 7.12 23.96 -28.30
C ILE A 86 6.51 22.55 -28.43
N SER A 87 6.23 22.11 -29.66
CA SER A 87 5.65 20.79 -29.93
C SER A 87 6.59 19.64 -29.52
N GLU A 88 7.90 19.79 -29.74
CA GLU A 88 8.90 18.81 -29.31
C GLU A 88 9.01 18.72 -27.78
N MET A 89 8.95 19.86 -27.08
CA MET A 89 8.91 19.89 -25.61
C MET A 89 7.67 19.17 -25.08
N GLN A 90 6.50 19.42 -25.66
CA GLN A 90 5.27 18.71 -25.29
C GLN A 90 5.41 17.20 -25.51
N LYS A 91 5.95 16.76 -26.65
CA LYS A 91 6.18 15.32 -26.91
C LYS A 91 7.12 14.70 -25.88
N LYS A 92 8.22 15.36 -25.53
CA LYS A 92 9.14 14.89 -24.49
C LYS A 92 8.47 14.77 -23.12
N ARG A 93 7.57 15.70 -22.77
CA ARG A 93 6.77 15.62 -21.54
C ARG A 93 5.84 14.41 -21.56
N TYR A 94 5.08 14.22 -22.63
CA TYR A 94 4.17 13.08 -22.74
C TYR A 94 4.91 11.74 -22.63
N ALA A 95 6.11 11.63 -23.21
CA ALA A 95 6.94 10.45 -23.07
C ALA A 95 7.37 10.21 -21.60
N LYS A 96 7.87 11.26 -20.92
CA LYS A 96 8.25 11.17 -19.51
C LYS A 96 7.08 10.85 -18.58
N ASP A 97 5.91 11.46 -18.83
CA ASP A 97 4.68 11.18 -18.09
C ASP A 97 4.24 9.71 -18.26
N THR A 98 4.35 9.18 -19.48
CA THR A 98 4.06 7.77 -19.76
C THR A 98 5.02 6.83 -19.04
N GLU A 99 6.34 7.13 -19.04
CA GLU A 99 7.34 6.35 -18.29
C GLU A 99 7.07 6.37 -16.78
N ASN A 100 6.72 7.54 -16.25
CA ASN A 100 6.40 7.74 -14.85
C ASN A 100 5.11 7.00 -14.43
N LYS A 101 4.07 7.04 -15.27
CA LYS A 101 2.85 6.25 -15.07
C LYS A 101 3.15 4.76 -14.96
N HIS A 102 3.93 4.23 -15.89
CA HIS A 102 4.31 2.82 -15.90
C HIS A 102 5.16 2.43 -14.67
N PHE A 103 5.99 3.34 -14.16
CA PHE A 103 6.74 3.14 -12.93
C PHE A 103 5.82 2.99 -11.71
N TYR A 104 4.82 3.87 -11.56
CA TYR A 104 3.86 3.79 -10.45
C TYR A 104 2.92 2.59 -10.57
N GLU A 105 2.49 2.22 -11.78
CA GLU A 105 1.70 1.01 -12.02
C GLU A 105 2.44 -0.25 -11.53
N LYS A 106 3.74 -0.38 -11.83
CA LYS A 106 4.58 -1.49 -11.33
C LYS A 106 4.69 -1.51 -9.81
N GLN A 107 4.84 -0.34 -9.19
CA GLN A 107 4.89 -0.25 -7.72
C GLN A 107 3.56 -0.67 -7.09
N GLN A 108 2.44 -0.20 -7.65
CA GLN A 108 1.11 -0.53 -7.17
C GLN A 108 0.80 -2.02 -7.32
N GLU A 109 1.17 -2.62 -8.46
CA GLU A 109 1.01 -4.06 -8.69
C GLU A 109 1.84 -4.88 -7.69
N SER A 110 3.10 -4.51 -7.47
CA SER A 110 3.97 -5.17 -6.48
C SER A 110 3.39 -5.09 -5.06
N HIS A 111 2.93 -3.90 -4.66
CA HIS A 111 2.33 -3.66 -3.35
C HIS A 111 1.04 -4.46 -3.15
N ARG A 112 0.14 -4.47 -4.15
CA ARG A 112 -1.08 -5.27 -4.15
C ARG A 112 -0.79 -6.76 -4.07
N ASN A 113 0.17 -7.25 -4.85
CA ASN A 113 0.58 -8.66 -4.81
C ASN A 113 1.12 -9.06 -3.44
N ASN A 114 1.89 -8.19 -2.79
CA ASN A 114 2.38 -8.44 -1.44
C ASN A 114 1.22 -8.46 -0.42
N SER A 115 0.33 -7.49 -0.49
CA SER A 115 -0.88 -7.41 0.36
C SER A 115 -1.76 -8.65 0.21
N LEU A 116 -1.97 -9.13 -1.02
CA LEU A 116 -2.72 -10.35 -1.30
C LEU A 116 -2.04 -11.60 -0.74
N LYS A 117 -0.71 -11.70 -0.81
CA LYS A 117 0.04 -12.80 -0.18
C LYS A 117 -0.15 -12.81 1.32
N ILE A 118 -0.11 -11.65 1.98
CA ILE A 118 -0.32 -11.53 3.43
C ILE A 118 -1.74 -11.95 3.80
N LEU A 119 -2.76 -11.41 3.10
CA LEU A 119 -4.16 -11.76 3.34
C LEU A 119 -4.45 -13.24 3.06
N GLY A 120 -3.90 -13.80 1.98
CA GLY A 120 -4.03 -15.22 1.65
C GLY A 120 -3.38 -16.13 2.69
N SER A 121 -2.20 -15.77 3.18
CA SER A 121 -1.54 -16.49 4.30
C SER A 121 -2.40 -16.44 5.56
N LEU A 122 -2.99 -15.29 5.86
CA LEU A 122 -3.91 -15.10 6.98
C LEU A 122 -5.14 -16.01 6.87
N ALA A 123 -5.71 -16.11 5.67
CA ALA A 123 -6.86 -16.96 5.37
C ALA A 123 -6.54 -18.46 5.55
N VAL A 124 -5.36 -18.91 5.13
CA VAL A 124 -4.90 -20.30 5.33
C VAL A 124 -4.75 -20.60 6.82
N VAL A 125 -4.09 -19.73 7.58
CA VAL A 125 -3.87 -19.94 9.02
C VAL A 125 -5.21 -19.95 9.77
N SER A 126 -6.10 -19.00 9.50
CA SER A 126 -7.43 -18.95 10.11
C SER A 126 -8.31 -20.16 9.73
N GLY A 127 -8.26 -20.60 8.47
CA GLY A 127 -8.96 -21.79 7.99
C GLY A 127 -8.47 -23.09 8.62
N LEU A 128 -7.16 -23.26 8.78
CA LEU A 128 -6.58 -24.40 9.51
C LEU A 128 -7.01 -24.41 10.98
N VAL A 129 -6.95 -23.26 11.66
CA VAL A 129 -7.41 -23.13 13.05
C VAL A 129 -8.89 -23.52 13.17
N TYR A 130 -9.74 -23.11 12.23
CA TYR A 130 -11.15 -23.49 12.22
C TYR A 130 -11.37 -24.98 11.93
N ARG A 131 -10.67 -25.55 10.94
CA ARG A 131 -10.81 -26.95 10.51
C ARG A 131 -10.37 -27.94 11.60
N PHE A 132 -9.29 -27.66 12.33
CA PHE A 132 -8.85 -28.52 13.43
C PHE A 132 -9.66 -28.31 14.72
N ARG A 133 -10.40 -27.19 14.86
CA ARG A 133 -11.21 -26.92 16.07
C ARG A 133 -12.37 -27.90 16.26
N LYS A 134 -13.08 -28.27 15.19
CA LYS A 134 -14.20 -29.24 15.26
C LYS A 134 -13.75 -30.63 15.76
N PRO A 135 -12.75 -31.30 15.15
CA PRO A 135 -12.35 -32.63 15.58
C PRO A 135 -11.78 -32.64 17.01
N PHE A 136 -11.05 -31.61 17.45
CA PHE A 136 -10.60 -31.52 18.85
C PHE A 136 -11.73 -31.27 19.84
N ALA A 137 -12.74 -30.46 19.49
CA ALA A 137 -13.91 -30.24 20.34
C ALA A 137 -14.78 -31.49 20.46
N GLU A 138 -14.95 -32.25 19.37
CA GLU A 138 -15.68 -33.51 19.35
C GLU A 138 -14.93 -34.62 20.10
N ALA A 139 -13.62 -34.74 19.91
CA ALA A 139 -12.78 -35.68 20.66
C ALA A 139 -12.77 -35.36 22.16
N GLY A 140 -12.70 -34.07 22.52
CA GLY A 140 -12.81 -33.63 23.92
C GLY A 140 -14.16 -33.95 24.55
N LYS A 141 -15.27 -33.76 23.82
CA LYS A 141 -16.62 -34.15 24.30
C LYS A 141 -16.73 -35.66 24.52
N LYS A 142 -16.20 -36.49 23.61
CA LYS A 142 -16.18 -37.96 23.74
C LYS A 142 -15.33 -38.45 24.91
N LEU A 143 -14.27 -37.73 25.28
CA LEU A 143 -13.44 -38.02 26.45
C LEU A 143 -14.13 -37.69 27.78
N ILE A 144 -14.97 -36.65 27.80
CA ILE A 144 -15.71 -36.23 29.01
C ILE A 144 -16.99 -37.05 29.20
N SER A 145 -17.65 -37.49 28.11
CA SER A 145 -18.87 -38.31 28.18
C SER A 145 -18.62 -39.81 28.41
N LYS A 146 -17.37 -40.24 28.58
CA LYS A 146 -16.97 -41.62 28.92
C LYS A 146 -16.65 -41.78 30.42
N ARG A 147 -17.36 -41.05 31.28
CA ARG A 147 -17.42 -41.28 32.72
C ARG A 147 -18.80 -41.75 33.10
#